data_AF-A0A9W4BF78-F1
#
_entry.id   AF-A0A9W4BF78-F1
#
_cell.length_a   1.000
_cell.length_b   1.000
_cell.length_c   1.000
_cell.angle_alpha   90.00
_cell.angle_beta   90.00
_cell.angle_gamma   90.00
#
_symmetry.space_group_name_H-M   'P 1'
#
loop_
_entity.id
_entity.type
_entity.pdbx_description
1 polymer ?
#
loop_
_entity_poly.entity_id
_entity_poly.type
_entity_poly.pdbx_seq_one_letter_code
_entity_poly.pdbx_strand_id
1 'polypeptide(L)' 'MKPPDEPQVHIAPNASRPGLVVIAIGSGTNPYSVTPERADDLADQLTGAADAARAAAEVLR' A
#
# COMPACT_ATOMS: atom_id res chain seq x y z
N MET A 1 1.55 -15.70 -13.47
CA MET A 1 0.14 -15.34 -13.19
C MET A 1 -0.03 -15.30 -11.69
N LYS A 2 -0.63 -14.24 -11.14
CA LYS A 2 -0.94 -14.14 -9.71
C LYS A 2 -1.96 -15.24 -9.36
N PRO A 3 -1.77 -16.07 -8.32
CA PRO A 3 -2.78 -17.05 -7.91
C PRO A 3 -4.11 -16.35 -7.62
N PRO A 4 -5.26 -16.93 -8.00
CA PRO A 4 -6.57 -16.32 -7.79
C PRO A 4 -6.90 -16.05 -6.32
N ASP A 5 -6.19 -16.68 -5.39
CA ASP A 5 -6.37 -16.54 -3.93
C ASP A 5 -5.41 -15.54 -3.27
N GLU A 6 -4.45 -14.96 -3.99
CA GLU A 6 -3.58 -13.94 -3.42
C GLU A 6 -4.33 -12.59 -3.38
N PRO A 7 -4.57 -12.01 -2.20
CA PRO A 7 -5.44 -10.84 -2.09
C PRO A 7 -4.87 -9.63 -2.79
N GLN A 8 -5.78 -8.76 -3.21
CA GLN A 8 -5.42 -7.50 -3.84
C GLN A 8 -5.01 -6.50 -2.76
N VAL A 9 -3.71 -6.26 -2.63
CA VAL A 9 -3.18 -5.21 -1.75
C VAL A 9 -2.98 -3.95 -2.58
N HIS A 10 -3.60 -2.86 -2.15
CA HIS A 10 -3.49 -1.55 -2.78
C HIS A 10 -2.87 -0.57 -1.78
N ILE A 11 -1.70 -0.03 -2.13
CA ILE A 11 -0.93 0.92 -1.32
C ILE A 11 -0.69 2.16 -2.16
N ALA A 12 -1.11 3.33 -1.67
CA ALA A 12 -0.99 4.59 -2.40
C ALA A 12 -0.97 5.81 -1.45
N PRO A 13 -0.45 6.97 -1.88
CA PRO A 13 -0.68 8.22 -1.15
C PRO A 13 -2.17 8.54 -1.09
N ASN A 14 -2.65 9.03 0.05
CA ASN A 14 -4.06 9.36 0.22
C ASN A 14 -4.36 10.76 -0.33
N ALA A 15 -4.88 10.81 -1.56
CA ALA A 15 -5.24 12.08 -2.21
C ALA A 15 -6.31 12.88 -1.45
N SER A 16 -7.21 12.21 -0.70
CA SER A 16 -8.26 12.87 0.09
C SER A 16 -7.79 13.31 1.47
N ARG A 17 -6.64 12.79 1.95
CA ARG A 17 -6.01 13.15 3.23
C ARG A 17 -4.50 13.29 3.03
N PRO A 18 -4.05 14.44 2.51
CA PRO A 18 -2.64 14.70 2.24
C PRO A 18 -1.75 14.43 3.46
N GLY A 19 -0.58 13.84 3.24
CA GLY A 19 0.33 13.41 4.32
C GLY A 19 0.08 11.99 4.86
N LEU A 20 -1.01 11.32 4.44
CA LEU A 20 -1.32 9.96 4.84
C LEU A 20 -1.18 8.96 3.69
N VAL A 21 -0.97 7.69 4.02
CA VAL A 21 -0.99 6.55 3.08
C VAL A 21 -2.31 5.80 3.23
N VAL A 22 -2.90 5.37 2.12
CA VAL A 22 -4.03 4.44 2.09
C VAL A 22 -3.52 3.03 1.83
N ILE A 23 -3.96 2.08 2.67
CA ILE A 23 -3.71 0.65 2.51
C ILE A 23 -5.08 -0.04 2.46
N ALA A 24 -5.39 -0.70 1.36
CA ALA A 24 -6.59 -1.51 1.20
C ALA A 24 -6.21 -2.93 0.84
N ILE A 25 -6.78 -3.90 1.55
CA ILE A 25 -6.50 -5.32 1.36
C ILE A 25 -7.82 -6.00 0.98
N GLY A 26 -7.90 -6.47 -0.26
CA GLY A 26 -9.01 -7.25 -0.82
C GLY A 26 -8.94 -8.73 -0.42
N SER A 27 -8.56 -9.04 0.80
CA SER A 27 -8.89 -10.31 1.44
C SER A 27 -10.17 -10.05 2.22
N GLY A 28 -11.13 -10.98 2.24
CA GLY A 28 -12.20 -10.91 3.23
C GLY A 28 -11.66 -10.88 4.67
N THR A 29 -12.51 -11.13 5.66
CA THR A 29 -12.15 -11.13 7.09
C THR A 29 -11.07 -12.13 7.52
N ASN A 30 -10.49 -12.91 6.60
CA ASN A 30 -9.46 -13.90 6.89
C ASN A 30 -8.05 -13.32 6.68
N PRO A 31 -7.12 -13.55 7.62
CA PRO A 31 -5.71 -13.28 7.39
C PRO A 31 -5.15 -14.17 6.28
N TYR A 32 -4.11 -13.69 5.59
CA TYR A 32 -3.42 -14.43 4.52
C TYR A 32 -1.91 -14.32 4.71
N SER A 33 -1.18 -15.30 4.17
CA SER A 33 0.29 -15.30 4.14
C SER A 33 0.78 -14.91 2.75
N VAL A 34 1.98 -14.34 2.68
CA VAL A 34 2.70 -14.01 1.44
C VAL A 34 4.09 -14.64 1.46
N THR A 35 4.74 -14.76 0.30
CA THR A 35 6.15 -15.17 0.23
C THR A 35 7.06 -14.04 0.75
N PRO A 36 8.30 -14.34 1.16
CA PRO A 36 9.26 -13.31 1.57
C PRO A 36 9.47 -12.22 0.50
N GLU A 37 9.63 -12.61 -0.77
CA GLU A 37 9.85 -11.68 -1.88
C GLU A 37 8.65 -10.74 -2.06
N ARG A 38 7.44 -11.27 -1.87
CA ARG A 38 6.22 -10.47 -1.92
C ARG A 38 6.11 -9.52 -0.73
N ALA A 39 6.65 -9.89 0.43
CA ALA A 39 6.72 -8.99 1.58
C ALA A 39 7.68 -7.82 1.32
N ASP A 40 8.83 -8.09 0.70
CA ASP A 40 9.79 -7.05 0.30
C ASP A 40 9.15 -6.08 -0.72
N ASP A 41 8.49 -6.59 -1.76
CA ASP A 41 7.76 -5.76 -2.74
C ASP A 41 6.72 -4.83 -2.09
N LEU A 42 6.00 -5.33 -1.07
CA LEU A 42 5.00 -4.54 -0.34
C LEU A 42 5.64 -3.46 0.53
N ALA A 43 6.81 -3.73 1.11
CA ALA A 43 7.57 -2.76 1.89
C ALA A 43 8.08 -1.61 1.00
N ASP A 44 8.56 -1.91 -0.21
CA ASP A 44 8.97 -0.91 -1.18
C ASP A 44 7.80 -0.04 -1.64
N GLN A 45 6.65 -0.65 -1.92
CA GLN A 45 5.42 0.07 -2.27
C GLN A 45 4.97 1.01 -1.14
N LEU A 46 5.05 0.55 0.11
CA LEU A 46 4.71 1.36 1.28
C LEU A 46 5.64 2.55 1.46
N THR A 47 6.93 2.34 1.25
CA THR A 47 7.95 3.38 1.33
C THR A 47 7.71 4.46 0.27
N GLY A 48 7.52 4.05 -0.99
CA GLY A 48 7.22 4.99 -2.09
C GLY A 48 5.93 5.78 -1.87
N ALA A 49 4.88 5.14 -1.36
CA ALA A 49 3.63 5.82 -1.03
C ALA A 49 3.80 6.84 0.12
N ALA A 50 4.61 6.50 1.13
CA ALA A 50 4.90 7.42 2.25
C ALA A 50 5.68 8.66 1.78
N ASP A 51 6.68 8.48 0.91
CA ASP A 51 7.43 9.60 0.34
C ASP A 51 6.53 10.52 -0.50
N ALA A 52 5.69 9.94 -1.36
CA ALA A 52 4.70 10.71 -2.13
C ALA A 52 3.69 11.44 -1.23
N ALA A 53 3.25 10.81 -0.14
CA ALA A 53 2.31 11.42 0.80
C ALA A 53 2.95 12.63 1.53
N ARG A 54 4.23 12.53 1.92
CA ARG A 54 4.98 13.65 2.52
C ARG A 54 5.10 14.82 1.55
N ALA A 55 5.51 14.55 0.31
CA ALA A 55 5.60 15.58 -0.73
C ALA A 55 4.23 16.26 -0.98
N ALA A 56 3.14 15.49 -1.02
CA ALA A 56 1.80 16.04 -1.20
C ALA A 56 1.34 16.93 -0.03
N ALA A 57 1.78 16.66 1.20
CA ALA A 57 1.48 17.51 2.36
C ALA A 57 2.25 18.84 2.32
N GLU A 58 3.46 18.84 1.76
CA GLU A 58 4.27 20.06 1.62
C GLU A 58 3.71 21.03 0.59
N VAL A 59 3.13 20.53 -0.51
CA VAL A 59 2.48 21.36 -1.55
C VAL A 59 1.27 22.14 -1.01
N LEU A 60 0.67 21.69 0.09
CA LEU A 60 -0.54 22.29 0.68
C LEU A 60 -0.25 23.19 1.88
N ARG A 61 1.01 23.33 2.27
CA ARG A 61 1.47 24.30 3.29
C ARG A 61 1.77 25.65 2.66
#